data_AF-A0A917JV40-F1
#
_entry.id   AF-A0A917JV40-F1
#
_cell.length_a   1.000
_cell.length_b   1.000
_cell.length_c   1.000
_cell.angle_alpha   90.00
_cell.angle_beta   90.00
_cell.angle_gamma   90.00
#
_symmetry.space_group_name_H-M   'P 1'
#
loop_
_entity.id
_entity.type
_entity.pdbx_description
1 polymer ?
#
loop_
_entity_poly.entity_id
_entity_poly.type
_entity_poly.pdbx_seq_one_letter_code
_entity_poly.pdbx_strand_id
1 'polypeptide(L)'
;MGALPLGEALEFGHGPAACWRSAPGPDTTEDHSGRVAATTLPFDPVVRCEGQEVHMTSNPTDLGALFDEHVADEFVAKDVAATMATMTDHPVVNHVPTTAGGAGRDAVTRFYSEHFIGQWPDDVAIHRVSRTCDGERVVDEMVISFTHDRVIDALLPGIAPTGRRVEIPVVAVVGCENGKVAYEHIYWDQASLLVQVGLLERDGLPVTGAEQVRALLDGTPLNTLQP
;
A
#
# COMPACT_ATOMS: atom_id res chain seq x y z
N MET A 1 22.50 0.37 -36.30
CA MET A 1 22.81 -0.46 -35.12
C MET A 1 23.50 0.43 -34.12
N GLY A 2 22.75 1.01 -33.19
CA GLY A 2 23.28 1.76 -32.06
C GLY A 2 22.59 1.22 -30.82
N ALA A 3 23.35 0.56 -29.96
CA ALA A 3 22.86 0.02 -28.70
C ALA A 3 22.58 1.17 -27.73
N LEU A 4 21.39 1.16 -27.12
CA LEU A 4 21.05 1.99 -25.96
C LEU A 4 21.54 1.30 -24.68
N PRO A 5 22.03 2.03 -23.67
CA PRO A 5 22.55 1.42 -22.45
C PRO A 5 21.43 0.93 -21.53
N LEU A 6 21.79 -0.08 -20.74
CA LEU A 6 20.97 -0.84 -19.80
C LEU A 6 20.47 0.01 -18.62
N GLY A 7 19.33 -0.42 -18.08
CA GLY A 7 18.54 0.24 -17.05
C GLY A 7 19.29 0.69 -15.80
N GLU A 8 18.93 1.89 -15.34
CA GLU A 8 19.16 2.37 -13.99
C GLU A 8 18.36 1.50 -13.01
N ALA A 9 19.03 1.01 -11.97
CA ALA A 9 18.42 0.30 -10.87
C ALA A 9 17.50 1.25 -10.08
N LEU A 10 16.33 0.75 -9.65
CA LEU A 10 15.44 1.44 -8.71
C LEU A 10 16.18 1.59 -7.37
N GLU A 11 16.77 2.76 -7.11
CA GLU A 11 17.37 3.06 -5.81
C GLU A 11 16.32 3.59 -4.84
N PHE A 12 16.08 2.85 -3.75
CA PHE A 12 15.24 3.29 -2.64
C PHE A 12 16.04 4.24 -1.72
N GLY A 13 15.85 5.54 -1.91
CA GLY A 13 16.49 6.58 -1.10
C GLY A 13 16.03 6.55 0.36
N HIS A 14 16.99 6.56 1.30
CA HIS A 14 16.73 6.75 2.73
C HIS A 14 16.63 8.25 3.05
N GLY A 15 15.41 8.77 3.15
CA GLY A 15 15.13 10.12 3.66
C GLY A 15 14.83 10.10 5.17
N PRO A 16 15.27 11.12 5.95
CA PRO A 16 15.03 11.14 7.39
C PRO A 16 13.55 11.38 7.72
N ALA A 17 13.03 10.63 8.68
CA ALA A 17 11.65 10.73 9.19
C ALA A 17 11.41 12.09 9.87
N ALA A 18 10.54 12.92 9.27
CA ALA A 18 10.04 14.14 9.89
C ALA A 18 8.83 13.83 10.77
N CYS A 19 9.03 13.88 12.08
CA CYS A 19 7.99 13.67 13.09
C CYS A 19 7.22 14.98 13.31
N TRP A 20 5.98 15.06 12.82
CA TRP A 20 5.13 16.24 13.00
C TRP A 20 4.58 16.29 14.44
N ARG A 21 4.98 17.30 15.22
CA ARG A 21 4.38 17.61 16.53
C ARG A 21 3.27 18.64 16.35
N SER A 22 2.06 18.30 16.78
CA SER A 22 0.93 19.22 16.85
C SER A 22 1.11 20.26 17.96
N ALA A 23 0.81 21.52 17.68
CA ALA A 23 0.73 22.59 18.69
C ALA A 23 -0.62 22.56 19.43
N PRO A 24 -0.69 22.92 20.73
CA PRO A 24 -1.96 22.98 21.45
C PRO A 24 -2.73 24.28 21.13
N GLY A 25 -4.02 24.14 20.83
CA GLY A 25 -4.98 25.23 20.68
C GLY A 25 -5.45 25.78 22.04
N PRO A 26 -6.11 26.96 22.06
CA PRO A 26 -6.27 27.76 23.26
C PRO A 26 -7.40 27.28 24.18
N ASP A 27 -7.18 27.59 25.46
CA ASP A 27 -8.02 27.37 26.62
C ASP A 27 -9.27 28.26 26.59
N THR A 28 -10.46 27.67 26.78
CA THR A 28 -11.69 28.42 27.07
C THR A 28 -12.51 27.69 28.13
N THR A 29 -12.56 28.27 29.31
CA THR A 29 -13.48 27.96 30.40
C THR A 29 -14.87 28.52 30.10
N GLU A 30 -15.94 27.74 30.31
CA GLU A 30 -17.14 28.18 31.02
C GLU A 30 -18.09 27.00 31.31
N ASP A 31 -18.65 27.02 32.51
CA ASP A 31 -19.61 26.06 33.08
C ASP A 31 -21.04 26.64 32.96
N HIS A 32 -22.06 25.79 32.77
CA HIS A 32 -23.35 25.83 33.49
C HIS A 32 -24.37 24.80 32.95
N SER A 33 -24.55 23.76 33.78
CA SER A 33 -25.76 23.00 34.11
C SER A 33 -26.88 22.80 33.05
N GLY A 34 -27.09 21.53 32.67
CA GLY A 34 -28.33 21.09 32.01
C GLY A 34 -28.36 19.58 31.76
N ARG A 35 -28.66 18.79 32.81
CA ARG A 35 -28.80 17.33 32.73
C ARG A 35 -29.93 16.91 31.79
N VAL A 36 -29.60 16.12 30.77
CA VAL A 36 -30.53 15.19 30.12
C VAL A 36 -29.85 13.82 30.10
N ALA A 37 -30.51 12.83 30.70
CA ALA A 37 -29.99 11.46 30.78
C ALA A 37 -30.05 10.80 29.39
N ALA A 38 -28.89 10.57 28.79
CA ALA A 38 -28.73 9.72 27.62
C ALA A 38 -28.12 8.38 28.06
N THR A 39 -28.78 7.29 27.68
CA THR A 39 -28.35 5.92 27.89
C THR A 39 -26.98 5.69 27.24
N THR A 40 -25.93 5.56 28.06
CA THR A 40 -24.57 5.26 27.63
C THR A 40 -24.46 3.80 27.17
N LEU A 41 -24.16 3.60 25.89
CA LEU A 41 -23.60 2.34 25.38
C LEU A 41 -22.18 2.18 25.95
N PRO A 42 -21.70 0.96 26.28
CA PRO A 42 -20.46 0.79 27.00
C PRO A 42 -19.28 0.96 26.05
N PHE A 43 -18.82 2.20 25.88
CA PHE A 43 -17.45 2.47 25.49
C PHE A 43 -16.77 3.05 26.74
N ASP A 44 -16.01 2.21 27.44
CA ASP A 44 -15.12 2.66 28.51
C ASP A 44 -13.97 3.43 27.88
N PRO A 45 -13.81 4.75 28.13
CA PRO A 45 -12.57 5.42 27.84
C PRO A 45 -11.65 5.29 29.07
N VAL A 46 -10.35 5.19 28.81
CA VAL A 46 -9.24 5.13 29.78
C VAL A 46 -8.84 3.71 30.23
N VAL A 47 -8.08 3.02 29.37
CA VAL A 47 -7.05 2.09 29.84
C VAL A 47 -5.83 2.93 30.23
N ARG A 48 -5.49 2.91 31.53
CA ARG A 48 -4.23 3.45 32.04
C ARG A 48 -3.12 2.45 31.70
N CYS A 49 -2.09 2.90 30.99
CA CYS A 49 -0.88 2.10 30.77
C CYS A 49 -0.12 1.95 32.10
N GLU A 50 -0.25 0.79 32.75
CA GLU A 50 0.76 0.34 33.71
C GLU A 50 1.91 -0.27 32.90
N GLY A 51 3.12 0.22 33.15
CA GLY A 51 4.32 -0.15 32.41
C GLY A 51 4.63 -1.64 32.56
N GLN A 52 4.65 -2.35 31.45
CA GLN A 52 5.13 -3.73 31.39
C GLN A 52 6.57 -3.71 30.87
N GLU A 53 7.49 -4.25 31.68
CA GLU A 53 8.90 -4.39 31.35
C GLU A 53 9.09 -5.16 30.04
N VAL A 54 9.76 -4.52 29.08
CA VAL A 54 10.16 -5.14 27.80
C VAL A 54 11.33 -6.08 28.04
N HIS A 55 11.05 -7.38 28.03
CA HIS A 55 12.06 -8.42 27.91
C HIS A 55 12.63 -8.37 26.49
N MET A 56 13.76 -7.68 26.31
CA MET A 56 14.53 -7.66 25.06
C MET A 56 15.03 -9.06 24.73
N THR A 57 14.28 -9.76 23.87
CA THR A 57 14.73 -11.01 23.26
C THR A 57 15.41 -10.69 21.92
N SER A 58 16.61 -11.27 21.75
CA SER A 58 17.47 -11.36 20.57
C SER A 58 17.05 -10.66 19.27
N ASN A 59 17.91 -9.76 18.77
CA ASN A 59 17.93 -9.10 17.44
C ASN A 59 16.58 -9.03 16.71
N PRO A 60 15.88 -7.87 16.71
CA PRO A 60 14.67 -7.73 15.91
C PRO A 60 15.03 -7.94 14.43
N THR A 61 14.36 -8.91 13.79
CA THR A 61 14.44 -9.08 12.34
C THR A 61 14.08 -7.75 11.69
N ASP A 62 14.92 -7.26 10.78
CA ASP A 62 14.62 -6.07 10.01
C ASP A 62 13.51 -6.41 8.99
N LEU A 63 12.26 -6.17 9.38
CA LEU A 63 11.11 -6.46 8.55
C LEU A 63 11.10 -5.58 7.28
N GLY A 64 11.69 -4.39 7.33
CA GLY A 64 11.84 -3.53 6.16
C GLY A 64 12.74 -4.17 5.12
N ALA A 65 13.90 -4.67 5.54
CA ALA A 65 14.83 -5.37 4.65
C ALA A 65 14.23 -6.68 4.09
N LEU A 66 13.51 -7.45 4.91
CA LEU A 66 12.78 -8.63 4.45
C LEU A 66 11.78 -8.29 3.34
N PHE A 67 11.00 -7.22 3.51
CA PHE A 67 10.01 -6.83 2.52
C PHE A 67 10.66 -6.22 1.26
N ASP A 68 11.80 -5.54 1.40
CA ASP A 68 12.57 -5.07 0.24
C ASP A 68 13.11 -6.24 -0.60
N GLU A 69 13.59 -7.32 0.03
CA GLU A 69 13.98 -8.55 -0.65
C GLU A 69 12.79 -9.19 -1.38
N HIS A 70 11.66 -9.32 -0.69
CA HIS A 70 10.42 -9.86 -1.27
C HIS A 70 10.01 -9.10 -2.55
N VAL A 71 9.92 -7.77 -2.49
CA VAL A 71 9.53 -6.91 -3.62
C VAL A 71 10.59 -6.96 -4.74
N ALA A 72 11.87 -7.06 -4.41
CA ALA A 72 12.93 -7.22 -5.39
C ALA A 72 12.79 -8.54 -6.17
N ASP A 73 12.43 -9.63 -5.49
CA ASP A 73 12.15 -10.91 -6.14
C ASP A 73 10.95 -10.83 -7.09
N GLU A 74 9.89 -10.10 -6.71
CA GLU A 74 8.68 -9.95 -7.53
C GLU A 74 8.88 -9.09 -8.79
N PHE A 75 9.55 -7.94 -8.65
CA PHE A 75 9.58 -6.92 -9.71
C PHE A 75 10.91 -6.84 -10.46
N VAL A 76 12.02 -7.18 -9.81
CA VAL A 76 13.38 -7.09 -10.39
C VAL A 76 13.84 -8.46 -10.88
N ALA A 77 13.94 -9.44 -9.98
CA ALA A 77 14.36 -10.79 -10.34
C ALA A 77 13.27 -11.53 -11.14
N LYS A 78 12.00 -11.20 -10.85
CA LYS A 78 10.80 -11.86 -11.39
C LYS A 78 10.84 -13.37 -11.13
N ASP A 79 11.24 -13.74 -9.91
CA ASP A 79 11.45 -15.13 -9.49
C ASP A 79 10.41 -15.54 -8.44
N VAL A 80 9.40 -16.28 -8.92
CA VAL A 80 8.32 -16.81 -8.06
C VAL A 80 8.87 -17.69 -6.94
N ALA A 81 9.90 -18.49 -7.19
CA ALA A 81 10.41 -19.42 -6.18
C ALA A 81 11.13 -18.67 -5.06
N ALA A 82 11.90 -17.63 -5.41
CA ALA A 82 12.55 -16.74 -4.46
C ALA A 82 11.51 -15.97 -3.63
N THR A 83 10.53 -15.33 -4.27
CA THR A 83 9.41 -14.65 -3.59
C THR A 83 8.73 -15.59 -2.58
N MET A 84 8.34 -16.80 -3.02
CA MET A 84 7.67 -17.78 -2.15
C MET A 84 8.56 -18.32 -1.01
N ALA A 85 9.89 -18.16 -1.07
CA ALA A 85 10.81 -18.56 -0.01
C ALA A 85 10.76 -17.58 1.19
N THR A 86 10.52 -16.30 0.91
CA THR A 86 10.36 -15.24 1.92
C THR A 86 9.04 -15.32 2.69
N MET A 87 8.07 -16.09 2.18
CA MET A 87 6.73 -16.23 2.76
C MET A 87 6.60 -17.42 3.72
N THR A 88 5.64 -17.33 4.65
CA THR A 88 5.28 -18.40 5.60
C THR A 88 4.72 -19.65 4.91
N ASP A 89 4.31 -20.64 5.71
CA ASP A 89 3.66 -21.86 5.21
C ASP A 89 2.17 -21.65 4.86
N HIS A 90 1.56 -20.57 5.36
CA HIS A 90 0.16 -20.23 5.13
C HIS A 90 0.00 -18.76 4.69
N PRO A 91 0.65 -18.34 3.60
CA PRO A 91 0.62 -16.95 3.19
C PRO A 91 -0.75 -16.54 2.63
N VAL A 92 -1.09 -15.27 2.73
CA VAL A 92 -2.27 -14.69 2.09
C VAL A 92 -1.90 -13.43 1.31
N VAL A 93 -2.25 -13.38 0.04
CA VAL A 93 -2.13 -12.16 -0.78
C VAL A 93 -3.53 -11.74 -1.16
N ASN A 94 -3.87 -10.48 -0.92
CA ASN A 94 -5.17 -9.91 -1.25
C ASN A 94 -5.04 -8.50 -1.82
N HIS A 95 -5.32 -8.40 -3.12
CA HIS A 95 -5.54 -7.14 -3.81
C HIS A 95 -6.97 -6.68 -3.51
N VAL A 96 -7.13 -5.90 -2.44
CA VAL A 96 -8.41 -5.68 -1.77
C VAL A 96 -9.51 -5.15 -2.70
N PRO A 97 -9.27 -4.18 -3.59
CA PRO A 97 -10.34 -3.66 -4.46
C PRO A 97 -10.91 -4.65 -5.47
N THR A 98 -10.16 -5.68 -5.87
CA THR A 98 -10.61 -6.71 -6.84
C THR A 98 -10.77 -8.10 -6.21
N THR A 99 -10.33 -8.27 -4.97
CA THR A 99 -10.18 -9.56 -4.27
C THR A 99 -9.27 -10.56 -5.00
N ALA A 100 -8.42 -10.08 -5.91
CA ALA A 100 -7.46 -10.91 -6.62
C ALA A 100 -6.33 -11.35 -5.66
N GLY A 101 -5.89 -12.60 -5.76
CA GLY A 101 -4.86 -13.12 -4.89
C GLY A 101 -5.01 -14.61 -4.58
N GLY A 102 -4.56 -15.02 -3.41
CA GLY A 102 -4.57 -16.41 -2.98
C GLY A 102 -4.35 -16.57 -1.48
N ALA A 103 -4.75 -17.72 -0.93
CA ALA A 103 -4.51 -18.12 0.44
C ALA A 103 -3.89 -19.53 0.49
N GLY A 104 -2.78 -19.66 1.23
CA GLY A 104 -1.92 -20.85 1.24
C GLY A 104 -0.92 -20.86 0.07
N ARG A 105 0.18 -21.60 0.25
CA ARG A 105 1.32 -21.59 -0.70
C ARG A 105 0.90 -21.90 -2.14
N ASP A 106 0.05 -22.90 -2.37
CA ASP A 106 -0.32 -23.31 -3.72
C ASP A 106 -1.11 -22.22 -4.46
N ALA A 107 -2.08 -21.59 -3.78
CA ALA A 107 -2.91 -20.55 -4.38
C ALA A 107 -2.12 -19.27 -4.61
N VAL A 108 -1.26 -18.88 -3.66
CA VAL A 108 -0.38 -17.71 -3.80
C VAL A 108 0.66 -17.94 -4.90
N THR A 109 1.30 -19.10 -4.95
CA THR A 109 2.26 -19.46 -6.02
C THR A 109 1.61 -19.38 -7.39
N ARG A 110 0.38 -19.91 -7.53
CA ARG A 110 -0.38 -19.82 -8.78
C ARG A 110 -0.68 -18.38 -9.16
N PHE A 111 -1.20 -17.59 -8.21
CA PHE A 111 -1.50 -16.18 -8.44
C PHE A 111 -0.25 -15.41 -8.89
N TYR A 112 0.87 -15.58 -8.19
CA TYR A 112 2.13 -14.95 -8.57
C TYR A 112 2.63 -15.39 -9.94
N SER A 113 2.59 -16.67 -10.24
CA SER A 113 3.08 -17.20 -11.53
C SER A 113 2.24 -16.76 -12.72
N GLU A 114 0.92 -16.71 -12.55
CA GLU A 114 -0.02 -16.55 -13.67
C GLU A 114 -0.51 -15.11 -13.85
N HIS A 115 -0.57 -14.32 -12.77
CA HIS A 115 -1.30 -13.04 -12.77
C HIS A 115 -0.51 -11.83 -12.26
N PHE A 116 0.67 -12.02 -11.67
CA PHE A 116 1.40 -10.94 -11.00
C PHE A 116 2.86 -10.82 -11.44
N ILE A 117 3.71 -11.78 -11.05
CA ILE A 117 5.15 -11.72 -11.30
C ILE A 117 5.42 -11.83 -12.81
N GLY A 118 6.09 -10.80 -13.34
CA GLY A 118 6.36 -10.69 -14.78
C GLY A 118 5.16 -10.33 -15.67
N GLN A 119 3.96 -10.12 -15.11
CA GLN A 119 2.75 -9.74 -15.87
C GLN A 119 2.55 -8.23 -16.00
N TRP A 120 3.43 -7.43 -15.38
CA TRP A 120 3.38 -5.97 -15.43
C TRP A 120 3.93 -5.41 -16.76
N PRO A 121 3.48 -4.22 -17.19
CA PRO A 121 4.09 -3.46 -18.28
C PRO A 121 5.59 -3.23 -18.06
N ASP A 122 6.34 -3.11 -19.15
CA ASP A 122 7.80 -2.93 -19.09
C ASP A 122 8.18 -1.56 -18.48
N ASP A 123 7.26 -0.58 -18.56
CA ASP A 123 7.41 0.77 -17.99
C ASP A 123 6.82 0.91 -16.57
N VAL A 124 6.50 -0.21 -15.91
CA VAL A 124 6.04 -0.17 -14.51
C VAL A 124 7.11 0.45 -13.63
N ALA A 125 6.71 1.43 -12.83
CA ALA A 125 7.57 2.09 -11.85
C ALA A 125 6.84 2.18 -10.52
N ILE A 126 7.56 1.83 -9.45
CA ILE A 126 7.09 1.90 -8.07
C ILE A 126 7.94 2.93 -7.34
N HIS A 127 7.30 3.97 -6.82
CA HIS A 127 7.94 5.00 -6.01
C HIS A 127 7.37 4.94 -4.59
N ARG A 128 8.18 4.50 -3.64
CA ARG A 128 7.80 4.49 -2.21
C ARG A 128 7.75 5.92 -1.68
N VAL A 129 6.59 6.32 -1.16
CA VAL A 129 6.34 7.64 -0.55
C VAL A 129 6.73 7.60 0.91
N SER A 130 6.26 6.58 1.64
CA SER A 130 6.56 6.42 3.06
C SER A 130 6.54 4.94 3.44
N ARG A 131 7.21 4.61 4.55
CA ARG A 131 7.17 3.28 5.19
C ARG A 131 7.00 3.45 6.69
N THR A 132 6.14 2.61 7.26
CA THR A 132 6.04 2.41 8.71
C THR A 132 6.30 0.95 9.01
N CYS A 133 7.23 0.67 9.94
CA CYS A 133 7.48 -0.69 10.42
C CYS A 133 7.24 -0.74 11.93
N ASP A 134 6.66 -1.84 12.39
CA ASP A 134 6.69 -2.24 13.80
C ASP A 134 7.36 -3.63 13.94
N GLY A 135 7.17 -4.31 15.07
CA GLY A 135 7.76 -5.64 15.30
C GLY A 135 7.07 -6.78 14.55
N GLU A 136 5.95 -6.52 13.88
CA GLU A 136 5.09 -7.52 13.24
C GLU A 136 4.68 -7.13 11.81
N ARG A 137 4.78 -5.87 11.42
CA ARG A 137 4.18 -5.34 10.19
C ARG A 137 5.06 -4.33 9.49
N VAL A 138 4.94 -4.31 8.17
CA VAL A 138 5.42 -3.25 7.28
C VAL A 138 4.21 -2.64 6.59
N VAL A 139 4.13 -1.32 6.58
CA VAL A 139 3.12 -0.58 5.81
C VAL A 139 3.84 0.35 4.86
N ASP A 140 3.71 0.07 3.57
CA ASP A 140 4.23 0.92 2.49
C ASP A 140 3.13 1.72 1.83
N GLU A 141 3.34 3.02 1.77
CA GLU A 141 2.62 3.92 0.88
C GLU A 141 3.48 4.19 -0.34
N MET A 142 2.94 3.93 -1.53
CA MET A 142 3.68 4.02 -2.78
C MET A 142 2.82 4.60 -3.90
N VAL A 143 3.49 5.07 -4.94
CA VAL A 143 2.87 5.41 -6.22
C VAL A 143 3.30 4.35 -7.22
N ILE A 144 2.33 3.70 -7.85
CA ILE A 144 2.57 2.79 -8.98
C ILE A 144 2.14 3.50 -10.26
N SER A 145 2.99 3.40 -11.28
CA SER A 145 2.72 4.02 -12.57
C SER A 145 3.16 3.11 -13.71
N PHE A 146 2.34 3.04 -14.76
CA PHE A 146 2.57 2.18 -15.92
C PHE A 146 1.71 2.65 -17.10
N THR A 147 2.04 2.19 -18.31
CA THR A 147 1.16 2.29 -19.47
C THR A 147 0.35 1.00 -19.57
N HIS A 148 -0.99 1.10 -19.65
CA HIS A 148 -1.86 -0.07 -19.73
C HIS A 148 -1.83 -0.70 -21.14
N ASP A 149 -0.72 -1.37 -21.46
CA ASP A 149 -0.38 -1.93 -22.77
C ASP A 149 -0.61 -3.45 -22.89
N ARG A 150 -0.89 -4.11 -21.76
CA ARG A 150 -1.21 -5.53 -21.61
C ARG A 150 -2.29 -5.70 -20.53
N VAL A 151 -2.86 -6.91 -20.44
CA VAL A 151 -3.76 -7.27 -19.33
C VAL A 151 -2.95 -7.31 -18.04
N ILE A 152 -3.45 -6.68 -16.97
CA ILE A 152 -2.81 -6.65 -15.65
C ILE A 152 -3.82 -7.17 -14.63
N ASP A 153 -3.91 -8.49 -14.49
CA ASP A 153 -4.97 -9.12 -13.69
C ASP A 153 -4.93 -8.73 -12.20
N ALA A 154 -3.75 -8.38 -11.70
CA ALA A 154 -3.56 -7.86 -10.34
C ALA A 154 -4.39 -6.59 -10.04
N LEU A 155 -4.62 -5.72 -11.04
CA LEU A 155 -5.34 -4.44 -10.86
C LEU A 155 -6.66 -4.38 -11.65
N LEU A 156 -6.66 -4.90 -12.88
CA LEU A 156 -7.74 -4.79 -13.85
C LEU A 156 -8.02 -6.16 -14.49
N PRO A 157 -8.52 -7.14 -13.72
CA PRO A 157 -8.73 -8.51 -14.18
C PRO A 157 -9.61 -8.56 -15.43
N GLY A 158 -9.06 -9.15 -16.50
CA GLY A 158 -9.74 -9.33 -17.78
C GLY A 158 -9.95 -8.06 -18.63
N ILE A 159 -9.45 -6.90 -18.22
CA ILE A 159 -9.58 -5.67 -19.02
C ILE A 159 -8.50 -5.65 -20.11
N ALA A 160 -8.92 -5.46 -21.35
CA ALA A 160 -8.02 -5.34 -22.48
C ALA A 160 -7.15 -4.06 -22.40
N PRO A 161 -5.95 -4.06 -23.00
CA PRO A 161 -5.06 -2.90 -23.02
C PRO A 161 -5.77 -1.64 -23.54
N THR A 162 -5.68 -0.55 -22.79
CA THR A 162 -6.29 0.74 -23.18
C THR A 162 -5.27 1.71 -23.76
N GLY A 163 -3.97 1.42 -23.62
CA GLY A 163 -2.86 2.27 -24.06
C GLY A 163 -2.73 3.58 -23.26
N ARG A 164 -3.46 3.70 -22.15
CA ARG A 164 -3.45 4.91 -21.32
C ARG A 164 -2.40 4.81 -20.23
N ARG A 165 -1.77 5.94 -19.92
CA ARG A 165 -0.88 6.08 -18.77
C ARG A 165 -1.71 6.10 -17.49
N VAL A 166 -1.28 5.33 -16.50
CA VAL A 166 -1.87 5.24 -15.17
C VAL A 166 -0.84 5.68 -14.14
N GLU A 167 -1.31 6.44 -13.15
CA GLU A 167 -0.58 6.80 -11.92
C GLU A 167 -1.56 6.70 -10.75
N ILE A 168 -1.29 5.80 -9.81
CA ILE A 168 -2.20 5.55 -8.66
C ILE A 168 -1.41 5.44 -7.34
N PRO A 169 -1.91 6.05 -6.25
CA PRO A 169 -1.47 5.71 -4.91
C PRO A 169 -1.88 4.27 -4.56
N VAL A 170 -0.97 3.55 -3.92
CA VAL A 170 -1.15 2.18 -3.44
C VAL A 170 -0.64 2.08 -2.02
N VAL A 171 -1.35 1.35 -1.16
CA VAL A 171 -0.90 1.00 0.19
C VAL A 171 -0.77 -0.51 0.30
N ALA A 172 0.40 -1.02 0.66
CA ALA A 172 0.60 -2.41 1.03
C ALA A 172 0.74 -2.53 2.55
N VAL A 173 -0.17 -3.29 3.17
CA VAL A 173 -0.09 -3.67 4.58
C VAL A 173 0.38 -5.11 4.65
N VAL A 174 1.60 -5.30 5.15
CA VAL A 174 2.31 -6.58 5.15
C VAL A 174 2.47 -7.04 6.58
N GLY A 175 1.94 -8.22 6.90
CA GLY A 175 2.18 -8.87 8.18
C GLY A 175 3.30 -9.88 8.07
N CYS A 176 4.15 -9.92 9.08
CA CYS A 176 5.29 -10.81 9.16
C CYS A 176 5.20 -11.68 10.42
N GLU A 177 5.57 -12.95 10.28
CA GLU A 177 5.65 -13.92 11.37
C GLU A 177 6.98 -14.65 11.29
N ASN A 178 7.73 -14.69 12.40
CA ASN A 178 9.02 -15.39 12.49
C ASN A 178 10.00 -15.02 11.37
N GLY A 179 10.03 -13.74 10.97
CA GLY A 179 10.92 -13.25 9.92
C GLY A 179 10.52 -13.65 8.49
N LYS A 180 9.23 -13.93 8.27
CA LYS A 180 8.66 -14.23 6.95
C LYS A 180 7.36 -13.47 6.71
N VAL A 181 7.04 -13.21 5.45
CA VAL A 181 5.76 -12.57 5.06
C VAL A 181 4.61 -13.56 5.24
N ALA A 182 3.68 -13.21 6.13
CA ALA A 182 2.49 -14.00 6.43
C ALA A 182 1.28 -13.54 5.62
N TYR A 183 1.13 -12.24 5.39
CA TYR A 183 0.10 -11.73 4.51
C TYR A 183 0.45 -10.39 3.88
N GLU A 184 -0.22 -10.10 2.78
CA GLU A 184 -0.21 -8.81 2.09
C GLU A 184 -1.64 -8.38 1.79
N HIS A 185 -2.01 -7.19 2.25
CA HIS A 185 -3.23 -6.52 1.85
C HIS A 185 -2.88 -5.27 1.06
N ILE A 186 -3.21 -5.28 -0.22
CA ILE A 186 -2.88 -4.20 -1.16
C ILE A 186 -4.14 -3.40 -1.47
N TYR A 187 -4.09 -2.09 -1.22
CA TYR A 187 -5.19 -1.15 -1.39
C TYR A 187 -4.85 -0.10 -2.44
N TRP A 188 -5.85 0.29 -3.22
CA TRP A 188 -5.80 1.45 -4.10
C TRP A 188 -7.23 1.95 -4.37
N ASP A 189 -7.36 3.12 -4.99
CA ASP A 189 -8.65 3.63 -5.46
C ASP A 189 -9.02 3.05 -6.83
N GLN A 190 -9.91 2.06 -6.83
CA GLN A 190 -10.37 1.41 -8.06
C GLN A 190 -11.21 2.35 -8.94
N ALA A 191 -11.94 3.31 -8.36
CA ALA A 191 -12.72 4.26 -9.16
C ALA A 191 -11.78 5.20 -9.94
N SER A 192 -10.75 5.71 -9.28
CA SER A 192 -9.69 6.49 -9.94
C SER A 192 -9.02 5.71 -11.06
N LEU A 193 -8.66 4.44 -10.81
CA LEU A 193 -8.07 3.58 -11.83
C LEU A 193 -8.99 3.42 -13.05
N LEU A 194 -10.28 3.10 -12.83
CA LEU A 194 -11.26 2.93 -13.90
C LEU A 194 -11.51 4.22 -14.69
N VAL A 195 -11.47 5.39 -14.05
CA VAL A 195 -11.51 6.70 -14.74
C VAL A 195 -10.28 6.87 -15.62
N GLN A 196 -9.08 6.60 -15.09
CA GLN A 196 -7.83 6.75 -15.84
C GLN A 196 -7.79 5.85 -17.08
N VAL A 197 -8.25 4.61 -16.97
CA VAL A 197 -8.31 3.69 -18.11
C VAL A 197 -9.52 3.90 -19.03
N GLY A 198 -10.44 4.80 -18.69
CA GLY A 198 -11.58 5.19 -19.53
C GLY A 198 -12.77 4.24 -19.48
N LEU A 199 -12.93 3.51 -18.38
CA LEU A 199 -14.06 2.62 -18.14
C LEU A 199 -15.12 3.21 -17.20
N LEU A 200 -14.78 4.28 -16.49
CA LEU A 200 -15.70 5.04 -15.65
C LEU A 200 -15.72 6.51 -16.10
N GLU A 201 -16.91 7.00 -16.46
CA GLU A 201 -17.15 8.42 -16.68
C GLU A 201 -17.31 9.10 -15.32
N ARG A 202 -16.53 10.17 -15.08
CA ARG A 202 -16.47 10.83 -13.77
C ARG A 202 -17.54 11.92 -13.56
N ASP A 203 -18.28 12.29 -14.60
CA ASP A 203 -19.21 13.42 -14.56
C ASP A 203 -20.29 13.21 -13.47
N GLY A 204 -20.33 14.12 -12.50
CA GLY A 204 -21.28 14.07 -11.38
C GLY A 204 -20.93 13.09 -10.27
N LEU A 205 -19.72 12.52 -10.26
CA LEU A 205 -19.22 11.65 -9.20
C LEU A 205 -18.04 12.31 -8.46
N PRO A 206 -17.88 12.09 -7.14
CA PRO A 206 -16.75 12.59 -6.38
C PRO A 206 -15.49 11.72 -6.59
N VAL A 207 -15.09 11.53 -7.84
CA VAL A 207 -13.97 10.66 -8.25
C VAL A 207 -12.92 11.49 -8.97
N THR A 208 -11.67 11.29 -8.56
CA THR A 208 -10.48 11.88 -9.18
C THR A 208 -9.68 10.82 -9.94
N GLY A 209 -8.77 11.24 -10.81
CA GLY A 209 -7.81 10.38 -11.51
C GLY A 209 -6.39 10.56 -10.99
N ALA A 210 -5.44 10.69 -11.91
CA ALA A 210 -4.00 10.82 -11.62
C ALA A 210 -3.65 12.07 -10.78
N GLU A 211 -4.54 13.06 -10.65
CA GLU A 211 -4.37 14.19 -9.74
C GLU A 211 -4.20 13.76 -8.26
N GLN A 212 -4.67 12.56 -7.88
CA GLN A 212 -4.41 12.00 -6.54
C GLN A 212 -2.91 11.87 -6.24
N VAL A 213 -2.12 11.45 -7.24
CA VAL A 213 -0.66 11.28 -7.08
C VAL A 213 0.02 12.62 -6.87
N ARG A 214 -0.35 13.65 -7.63
CA ARG A 214 0.22 15.01 -7.45
C ARG A 214 -0.12 15.57 -6.08
N ALA A 215 -1.39 15.44 -5.66
CA ALA A 215 -1.83 15.91 -4.35
C ALA A 215 -1.07 15.22 -3.21
N LEU A 216 -0.80 13.91 -3.34
CA LEU A 216 -0.04 13.13 -2.38
C LEU A 216 1.43 13.54 -2.33
N LEU A 217 2.12 13.56 -3.47
CA LEU A 217 3.57 13.81 -3.53
C LEU A 217 3.94 15.26 -3.20
N ASP A 218 3.15 16.22 -3.70
CA ASP A 218 3.46 17.64 -3.54
C ASP A 218 2.83 18.24 -2.27
N GLY A 219 1.99 17.48 -1.55
CA GLY A 219 1.22 17.98 -0.41
C GLY A 219 0.21 19.05 -0.80
N THR A 220 -0.36 18.94 -2.00
CA THR A 220 -1.29 19.92 -2.59
C THR A 220 -2.70 19.33 -2.75
N PRO A 221 -3.44 19.11 -1.65
CA PRO A 221 -4.83 18.68 -1.75
C PRO A 221 -5.66 19.70 -2.54
N LEU A 222 -6.70 19.24 -3.24
CA LEU A 222 -7.51 20.08 -4.14
C LEU A 222 -8.19 21.27 -3.45
N ASN A 223 -8.29 21.27 -2.11
CA ASN A 223 -8.91 22.32 -1.28
C ASN A 223 -10.32 22.75 -1.74
N THR A 224 -10.97 21.90 -2.53
CA THR A 224 -12.30 22.06 -3.11
C THR A 224 -12.95 20.68 -3.13
N LEU A 225 -14.25 20.64 -2.80
CA LEU A 225 -15.00 19.39 -2.84
C LEU A 225 -15.35 19.06 -4.29
N GLN A 226 -15.20 17.78 -4.64
CA GLN A 226 -15.76 17.23 -5.86
C GLN A 226 -17.31 17.22 -5.74
N PRO A 227 -18.04 17.27 -6.87
CA PRO A 227 -19.50 17.38 -6.90
C PRO A 227 -20.24 16.26 -6.15
#